data_AF-A0A2U1LLV1-F1
#
_entry.id   AF-A0A2U1LLV1-F1
#
_cell.length_a   1.000
_cell.length_b   1.000
_cell.length_c   1.000
_cell.angle_alpha   90.00
_cell.angle_beta   90.00
_cell.angle_gamma   90.00
#
_symmetry.space_group_name_H-M   'P 1'
#
loop_
_entity.id
_entity.type
_entity.pdbx_description
1 polymer ?
#
loop_
_entity_poly.entity_id
_entity_poly.type
_entity_poly.pdbx_seq_one_letter_code
_entity_poly.pdbx_strand_id
1 'polypeptide(L)'
;MADFELLENLMNVSRSFKLHDCMCLWFVNQPCEDDAFSKLLFACCQHLRRVMAKNYTMIVNMEALGARGLALDFLDALRKTQERHCVLLEKSNNLFIQANAGVCEKESNAKKMNE
;
A
#
# COMPACT_ATOMS: atom_id res chain seq x y z
N MET A 1 20.86 0.87 -4.46
CA MET A 1 20.51 2.04 -5.31
C MET A 1 19.12 1.91 -5.94
N ALA A 2 18.62 0.71 -6.28
CA ALA A 2 17.27 0.52 -6.82
C ALA A 2 16.12 0.88 -5.84
N ASP A 3 16.34 0.80 -4.52
CA ASP A 3 15.28 1.05 -3.52
C ASP A 3 14.91 2.54 -3.35
N PHE A 4 15.88 3.45 -3.58
CA PHE A 4 15.61 4.90 -3.59
C PHE A 4 14.76 5.32 -4.80
N GLU A 5 14.92 4.63 -5.93
CA GLU A 5 14.18 4.89 -7.18
C GLU A 5 12.70 4.48 -7.04
N LEU A 6 12.42 3.41 -6.29
CA LEU A 6 11.04 2.97 -6.00
C LEU A 6 10.35 3.90 -5.00
N LEU A 7 11.09 4.37 -3.98
CA LEU A 7 10.61 5.42 -3.08
C LEU A 7 10.27 6.67 -3.88
N GLU A 8 11.14 7.09 -4.80
CA GLU A 8 10.92 8.26 -5.67
C GLU A 8 9.71 8.14 -6.59
N ASN A 9 9.46 6.95 -7.10
CA ASN A 9 8.25 6.66 -7.86
C ASN A 9 6.97 6.71 -7.00
N LEU A 10 7.00 6.16 -5.78
CA LEU A 10 5.89 6.29 -4.82
C LEU A 10 5.67 7.75 -4.37
N MET A 11 6.75 8.53 -4.24
CA MET A 11 6.75 9.97 -3.94
C MET A 11 6.07 10.78 -5.05
N ASN A 12 6.38 10.48 -6.31
CA ASN A 12 5.76 11.13 -7.48
C ASN A 12 4.25 10.88 -7.60
N VAL A 13 3.79 9.69 -7.20
CA VAL A 13 2.36 9.34 -7.22
C VAL A 13 1.59 10.07 -6.12
N SER A 14 2.20 10.29 -4.95
CA SER A 14 1.50 10.87 -3.79
C SER A 14 1.50 12.41 -3.73
N ARG A 15 2.43 13.09 -4.44
CA ARG A 15 2.59 14.57 -4.47
C ARG A 15 2.50 15.25 -3.08
N SER A 16 2.96 14.59 -2.02
CA SER A 16 2.82 15.09 -0.64
C SER A 16 4.17 15.19 0.07
N PHE A 17 4.69 16.42 0.19
CA PHE A 17 5.92 16.74 0.93
C PHE A 17 5.84 16.35 2.42
N LYS A 18 4.65 16.42 3.04
CA LYS A 18 4.47 15.99 4.43
C LYS A 18 4.58 14.48 4.60
N LEU A 19 4.11 13.73 3.60
CA LEU A 19 4.22 12.27 3.59
C LEU A 19 5.68 11.86 3.40
N HIS A 20 6.43 12.61 2.58
CA HIS A 20 7.87 12.46 2.39
C HIS A 20 8.64 12.57 3.72
N ASP A 21 8.48 13.69 4.45
CA ASP A 21 9.21 13.89 5.71
C ASP A 21 8.88 12.83 6.76
N CYS A 22 7.60 12.44 6.86
CA CYS A 22 7.18 11.37 7.75
C CYS A 22 7.80 10.02 7.37
N MET A 23 7.87 9.68 6.07
CA MET A 23 8.48 8.43 5.60
C MET A 23 9.99 8.44 5.82
N CYS A 24 10.69 9.52 5.50
CA CYS A 24 12.13 9.67 5.76
C CYS A 24 12.44 9.50 7.26
N LEU A 25 11.70 10.17 8.14
CA LEU A 25 11.84 10.03 9.59
C LEU A 25 11.55 8.60 10.08
N TRP A 26 10.63 7.90 9.44
CA TRP A 26 10.31 6.52 9.78
C TRP A 26 11.42 5.55 9.35
N PHE A 27 11.99 5.71 8.15
CA PHE A 27 13.09 4.88 7.64
C PHE A 27 14.39 5.08 8.44
N VAL A 28 14.73 6.33 8.79
CA VAL A 28 15.95 6.65 9.58
C VAL A 28 15.96 5.97 10.95
N ASN A 29 14.78 5.64 11.51
CA ASN A 29 14.66 5.02 12.82
C ASN A 29 14.57 3.48 12.79
N GLN A 30 14.70 2.84 11.62
CA GLN A 30 14.62 1.38 11.51
C GLN A 30 16.02 0.77 11.38
N PRO A 31 16.28 -0.37 12.07
CA PRO A 31 17.59 -1.01 12.07
C PRO A 31 17.97 -1.63 10.72
N CYS A 32 16.99 -1.86 9.85
CA CYS A 32 17.16 -2.43 8.51
C CYS A 32 16.13 -1.81 7.56
N GLU A 33 16.58 -1.28 6.41
CA GLU A 33 15.72 -0.64 5.41
C GLU A 33 14.69 -1.62 4.82
N ASP A 34 15.05 -2.89 4.63
CA ASP A 34 14.14 -3.90 4.07
C ASP A 34 12.97 -4.24 5.03
N ASP A 35 13.25 -4.29 6.34
CA ASP A 35 12.25 -4.51 7.38
C ASP A 35 11.33 -3.28 7.54
N ALA A 36 11.91 -2.08 7.49
CA ALA A 36 11.18 -0.82 7.45
C ALA A 36 10.20 -0.76 6.27
N PHE A 37 10.69 -1.13 5.08
CA PHE A 37 9.93 -1.14 3.84
C PHE A 37 8.82 -2.18 3.88
N SER A 38 9.10 -3.38 4.38
CA SER A 38 8.11 -4.45 4.54
C SER A 38 6.98 -4.04 5.51
N LYS A 39 7.31 -3.40 6.64
CA LYS A 39 6.33 -2.85 7.59
C LYS A 39 5.48 -1.73 6.97
N LEU A 40 6.10 -0.85 6.19
CA LEU A 40 5.38 0.21 5.48
C LEU A 40 4.39 -0.38 4.46
N LEU A 41 4.84 -1.33 3.64
CA LEU A 41 3.98 -2.02 2.68
C LEU A 41 2.81 -2.73 3.38
N PHE A 42 3.06 -3.40 4.50
CA PHE A 42 2.02 -4.01 5.31
C PHE A 42 0.99 -2.98 5.80
N ALA A 43 1.44 -1.85 6.35
CA ALA A 43 0.57 -0.78 6.82
C ALA A 43 -0.28 -0.19 5.67
N CYS A 44 0.31 0.02 4.50
CA CYS A 44 -0.37 0.48 3.30
C CYS A 44 -1.45 -0.52 2.85
N CYS A 45 -1.14 -1.83 2.80
CA CYS A 45 -2.12 -2.87 2.49
C CYS A 45 -3.28 -2.89 3.49
N GLN A 46 -3.00 -2.75 4.79
CA GLN A 46 -4.04 -2.69 5.83
C GLN A 46 -4.93 -1.46 5.67
N HIS A 47 -4.35 -0.29 5.42
CA HIS A 47 -5.11 0.93 5.16
C HIS A 47 -6.01 0.78 3.94
N LEU A 48 -5.47 0.25 2.83
CA LEU A 48 -6.21 0.05 1.59
C LEU A 48 -7.38 -0.92 1.76
N ARG A 49 -7.19 -2.04 2.47
CA ARG A 49 -8.29 -2.97 2.82
C ARG A 49 -9.42 -2.27 3.60
N ARG A 50 -9.07 -1.41 4.56
CA ARG A 50 -10.08 -0.65 5.34
C ARG A 50 -10.85 0.34 4.47
N VAL A 51 -10.17 1.04 3.57
CA VAL A 51 -10.83 1.96 2.61
C VAL A 51 -11.74 1.18 1.67
N MET A 52 -11.27 0.06 1.12
CA MET A 52 -12.07 -0.80 0.24
C MET A 52 -13.32 -1.36 0.92
N ALA A 53 -13.23 -1.74 2.21
CA ALA A 53 -14.39 -2.19 2.97
C ALA A 53 -15.44 -1.07 3.11
N LYS A 54 -15.01 0.16 3.41
CA LYS A 54 -15.91 1.33 3.49
C LYS A 54 -16.57 1.63 2.14
N ASN A 55 -15.78 1.62 1.05
CA ASN A 55 -16.29 1.82 -0.31
C ASN A 55 -17.33 0.76 -0.68
N TYR A 56 -17.08 -0.51 -0.35
CA TYR A 56 -18.03 -1.59 -0.60
C TYR A 56 -19.35 -1.38 0.15
N THR A 57 -19.29 -1.05 1.44
CA THR A 57 -20.50 -0.71 2.21
C THR A 57 -21.27 0.45 1.59
N MET A 58 -20.57 1.49 1.12
CA MET A 58 -21.21 2.64 0.48
C MET A 58 -21.87 2.27 -0.86
N ILE A 59 -21.22 1.45 -1.68
CA ILE A 59 -21.78 0.91 -2.94
C ILE A 59 -23.08 0.15 -2.65
N VAL A 60 -23.05 -0.82 -1.73
CA VAL A 60 -24.24 -1.63 -1.36
C VAL A 60 -25.38 -0.75 -0.86
N ASN A 61 -25.09 0.25 -0.02
CA ASN A 61 -26.11 1.16 0.48
C ASN A 61 -26.71 2.02 -0.64
N MET A 62 -25.89 2.54 -1.56
CA MET A 62 -26.37 3.34 -2.70
C MET A 62 -27.21 2.50 -3.67
N GLU A 63 -26.86 1.23 -3.88
CA GLU A 63 -27.65 0.29 -4.66
C GLU A 63 -28.99 -0.01 -4.00
N ALA A 64 -29.00 -0.28 -2.69
CA ALA A 64 -30.22 -0.56 -1.92
C ALA A 64 -31.19 0.63 -1.88
N LEU A 65 -30.66 1.86 -1.84
CA LEU A 65 -31.47 3.09 -1.90
C LEU A 65 -31.99 3.41 -3.31
N GLY A 66 -31.60 2.63 -4.31
CA GLY A 66 -32.03 2.83 -5.70
C GLY A 66 -31.52 4.16 -6.26
N ALA A 67 -30.20 4.39 -6.20
CA ALA A 67 -29.54 5.61 -6.67
C ALA A 67 -30.09 6.14 -8.01
N ARG A 68 -30.32 7.47 -8.09
CA ARG A 68 -30.83 8.17 -9.28
C ARG A 68 -30.05 9.45 -9.55
N GLY A 69 -30.06 9.91 -10.80
CA GLY A 69 -29.40 11.15 -11.21
C GLY A 69 -27.91 11.14 -10.84
N LEU A 70 -27.41 12.22 -10.26
CA LEU A 70 -26.00 12.37 -9.86
C LEU A 70 -25.48 11.25 -8.94
N ALA A 71 -26.35 10.61 -8.16
CA ALA A 71 -25.95 9.49 -7.32
C ALA A 71 -25.49 8.26 -8.12
N LEU A 72 -25.96 8.09 -9.37
CA LEU A 72 -25.48 7.03 -10.26
C LEU A 72 -24.07 7.30 -10.75
N ASP A 73 -23.75 8.56 -11.09
CA ASP A 73 -22.41 8.95 -11.50
C ASP A 73 -21.40 8.76 -10.35
N PHE A 74 -21.80 9.11 -9.12
CA PHE A 74 -21.00 8.83 -7.93
C PHE A 74 -20.84 7.33 -7.66
N LEU A 75 -21.89 6.53 -7.87
CA LEU A 75 -21.83 5.08 -7.72
C LEU A 75 -20.86 4.45 -8.74
N ASP A 76 -20.90 4.89 -9.99
CA ASP A 76 -19.97 4.45 -11.03
C ASP A 76 -18.52 4.85 -10.71
N ALA A 77 -18.31 6.09 -10.25
CA ALA A 77 -17.00 6.55 -9.79
C ALA A 77 -16.48 5.73 -8.58
N LEU A 78 -17.35 5.38 -7.63
CA LEU A 78 -17.01 4.52 -6.49
C LEU A 78 -16.63 3.11 -6.93
N ARG A 79 -17.35 2.50 -7.88
CA ARG A 79 -17.03 1.18 -8.42
C ARG A 79 -15.68 1.17 -9.14
N LYS A 80 -15.42 2.17 -9.99
CA LYS A 80 -14.11 2.34 -10.64
C LYS A 80 -12.98 2.54 -9.64
N THR A 81 -13.23 3.28 -8.56
CA THR A 81 -12.26 3.47 -7.47
C THR A 81 -12.00 2.16 -6.75
N GLN A 82 -13.05 1.37 -6.46
CA GLN A 82 -12.92 0.06 -5.84
C GLN A 82 -12.08 -0.90 -6.69
N GLU A 83 -12.30 -0.94 -8.00
CA GLU A 83 -11.53 -1.76 -8.93
C GLU A 83 -10.05 -1.37 -8.94
N ARG A 84 -9.75 -0.07 -9.03
CA ARG A 84 -8.37 0.43 -8.94
C ARG A 84 -7.70 0.06 -7.60
N HIS A 85 -8.45 0.15 -6.49
CA HIS A 85 -7.95 -0.25 -5.19
C HIS A 85 -7.69 -1.76 -5.09
N CYS A 86 -8.51 -2.62 -5.72
CA CYS A 86 -8.22 -4.06 -5.82
C CYS A 86 -6.88 -4.31 -6.51
N VAL A 87 -6.66 -3.70 -7.67
CA VAL A 87 -5.40 -3.84 -8.44
C VAL A 87 -4.20 -3.32 -7.65
N LEU A 88 -4.36 -2.18 -6.97
CA LEU A 88 -3.29 -1.62 -6.13
C LEU A 88 -2.97 -2.55 -4.95
N LEU A 89 -3.98 -3.13 -4.30
CA LEU A 89 -3.80 -4.05 -3.19
C LEU A 89 -3.07 -5.31 -3.62
N GLU A 90 -3.39 -5.86 -4.78
CA GLU A 90 -2.70 -7.00 -5.36
C GLU A 90 -1.21 -6.69 -5.58
N LYS A 91 -0.90 -5.57 -6.23
CA LYS A 91 0.48 -5.12 -6.45
C LYS A 91 1.24 -4.91 -5.14
N SER A 92 0.64 -4.23 -4.17
CA SER A 92 1.27 -3.98 -2.87
C SER A 92 1.50 -5.27 -2.08
N ASN A 93 0.59 -6.26 -2.16
CA ASN A 93 0.82 -7.56 -1.53
C ASN A 93 1.95 -8.33 -2.22
N ASN A 94 2.05 -8.28 -3.55
CA ASN A 94 3.15 -8.92 -4.27
C ASN A 94 4.50 -8.31 -3.90
N LEU A 95 4.57 -6.98 -3.82
CA LEU A 95 5.77 -6.27 -3.34
C LEU A 95 6.10 -6.62 -1.89
N PHE A 96 5.08 -6.74 -1.03
CA PHE A 96 5.28 -7.14 0.38
C PHE A 96 5.87 -8.54 0.48
N ILE A 97 5.34 -9.51 -0.29
CA ILE A 97 5.85 -10.88 -0.32
C ILE A 97 7.31 -10.91 -0.79
N GLN A 98 7.65 -10.15 -1.84
CA GLN A 98 9.01 -10.05 -2.36
C GLN A 98 9.98 -9.42 -1.35
N ALA A 99 9.59 -8.30 -0.74
CA ALA A 99 10.40 -7.63 0.28
C ALA A 99 10.65 -8.56 1.48
N ASN A 100 9.62 -9.28 1.93
CA ASN A 100 9.73 -10.19 3.06
C ASN A 100 10.57 -11.44 2.72
N ALA A 101 10.53 -11.93 1.49
CA ALA A 101 11.40 -13.02 1.04
C ALA A 101 12.88 -12.59 1.03
N GLY A 102 13.18 -11.38 0.55
CA GLY A 102 14.54 -10.82 0.55
C GLY A 102 15.10 -10.61 1.96
N VAL A 103 14.27 -10.21 2.92
CA VAL A 103 14.63 -10.13 4.35
C VAL A 103 15.01 -11.51 4.89
N CYS A 104 14.18 -12.52 4.65
CA CYS A 104 14.41 -13.89 5.12
C CYS A 104 15.73 -14.49 4.57
N GLU A 105 16.06 -14.24 3.31
CA GLU A 105 17.32 -14.71 2.71
C GLU A 105 18.55 -14.04 3.33
N LYS A 106 18.49 -12.72 3.56
CA LYS A 106 19.57 -11.97 4.23
C LYS A 106 19.82 -12.47 5.65
N GLU A 107 18.76 -12.73 6.43
CA GLU A 107 18.86 -13.29 7.78
C GLU A 107 19.45 -14.71 7.80
N SER A 108 19.04 -15.56 6.85
CA SER A 108 19.55 -16.93 6.70
C SER A 108 21.04 -16.96 6.37
N ASN A 109 21.49 -16.08 5.47
CA ASN A 109 22.89 -15.97 5.10
C ASN A 109 23.75 -15.39 6.23
N ALA A 110 23.24 -14.40 6.98
CA ALA A 110 23.94 -13.84 8.14
C ALA A 110 24.14 -14.88 9.26
N LYS A 111 23.18 -15.80 9.48
CA LYS A 111 23.34 -16.90 10.43
C LYS A 111 24.42 -17.89 10.02
N LYS A 112 24.49 -18.25 8.73
CA LYS A 112 25.52 -19.17 8.19
C LYS A 112 26.95 -18.61 8.20
N MET A 113 27.12 -17.28 8.17
CA MET A 113 28.45 -16.65 8.25
C MET A 113 28.99 -16.54 9.68
N ASN A 114 28.15 -16.71 10.69
CA ASN A 114 28.51 -16.63 12.11
C ASN A 114 28.66 -18.02 12.76
N GLU A 115 28.57 -19.10 11.99
CA GLU A 115 28.91 -20.49 12.34
C GLU A 115 30.27 -20.87 11.74
#